data_AF-A0A662BY12-F1
#
_entry.id   AF-A0A662BY12-F1
#
_cell.length_a   1.000
_cell.length_b   1.000
_cell.length_c   1.000
_cell.angle_alpha   90.00
_cell.angle_beta   90.00
_cell.angle_gamma   90.00
#
_symmetry.space_group_name_H-M   'P 1'
#
loop_
_entity.id
_entity.type
_entity.pdbx_description
1 polymer ?
#
loop_
_entity_poly.entity_id
_entity_poly.type
_entity_poly.pdbx_seq_one_letter_code
_entity_poly.pdbx_strand_id
1 'polypeptide(L)'
;MIKKIILLSLLFVLSFSCKKEKPEVVPVVDEVEEIEGPKIIEEFGYILNDYKVIRDTIKNGETFGEILDRHHIGHTSIFNIAAAAKDTFD
;
A
#
# COMPACT_ATOMS: atom_id res chain seq x y z
N MET A 1 -3.94 -41.47 -33.36
CA MET A 1 -3.90 -40.10 -33.93
C MET A 1 -4.90 -39.15 -33.26
N ILE A 2 -6.10 -39.61 -32.88
CA ILE A 2 -7.17 -38.78 -32.27
C ILE A 2 -6.75 -38.05 -30.98
N LYS A 3 -5.98 -38.69 -30.07
CA LYS A 3 -5.48 -38.03 -28.84
C LYS A 3 -4.56 -36.83 -29.12
N LYS A 4 -3.79 -36.87 -30.21
CA LYS A 4 -2.92 -35.74 -30.63
C LYS A 4 -3.75 -34.60 -31.24
N ILE A 5 -4.85 -34.92 -31.92
CA ILE A 5 -5.78 -33.94 -32.49
C ILE A 5 -6.55 -33.21 -31.37
N ILE A 6 -6.96 -33.94 -30.32
CA ILE A 6 -7.61 -33.35 -29.14
C ILE A 6 -6.65 -32.43 -28.38
N LEU A 7 -5.40 -32.83 -28.20
CA LEU A 7 -4.38 -32.02 -27.53
C LEU A 7 -4.06 -30.74 -28.33
N LEU A 8 -4.03 -30.83 -29.67
CA LEU A 8 -3.79 -29.70 -30.56
C LEU A 8 -4.97 -28.71 -30.59
N SER A 9 -6.19 -29.23 -30.55
CA SER A 9 -7.42 -28.43 -30.43
C SER A 9 -7.45 -27.64 -29.11
N LEU A 10 -7.10 -28.28 -27.99
CA LEU A 10 -7.08 -27.63 -26.68
C LEU A 10 -6.05 -26.49 -26.61
N LEU A 11 -4.90 -26.64 -27.26
CA LEU A 11 -3.87 -25.60 -27.33
C LEU A 11 -4.29 -24.40 -28.21
N PHE A 12 -5.10 -24.64 -29.24
CA PHE A 12 -5.62 -23.61 -30.13
C PHE A 12 -6.67 -22.72 -29.45
N VAL A 13 -7.56 -23.33 -28.64
CA VAL A 13 -8.60 -22.58 -27.90
C VAL A 13 -7.99 -21.64 -26.85
N LEU A 14 -6.90 -22.04 -26.18
CA LEU A 14 -6.17 -21.19 -25.24
C LEU A 14 -5.56 -19.95 -25.91
N SER A 15 -5.20 -20.03 -27.19
CA SER A 15 -4.60 -18.92 -27.94
C SER A 15 -5.63 -17.87 -28.42
N PHE A 16 -6.91 -18.25 -28.53
CA PHE A 16 -7.99 -17.34 -28.95
C PHE A 16 -8.68 -16.61 -27.77
N SER A 17 -8.32 -16.91 -26.52
CA SER A 17 -8.90 -16.25 -25.34
C SER A 17 -8.36 -14.82 -25.12
N CYS A 18 -7.31 -14.41 -25.85
CA CYS A 18 -6.83 -13.02 -25.83
C CYS A 18 -7.66 -12.15 -26.77
N LYS A 19 -8.92 -11.89 -26.38
CA LYS A 19 -9.70 -10.81 -26.97
C LYS A 19 -9.10 -9.50 -26.49
N LYS A 20 -8.33 -8.84 -27.36
CA LYS A 20 -7.97 -7.43 -27.18
C LYS A 20 -9.18 -6.60 -27.57
N GLU A 21 -9.99 -6.27 -26.58
CA GLU A 21 -10.97 -5.19 -26.71
C GLU A 21 -10.18 -3.91 -26.99
N LYS A 22 -10.46 -3.28 -28.14
CA LYS A 22 -9.98 -1.93 -28.43
C LYS A 22 -10.81 -0.98 -27.57
N PRO A 23 -10.20 -0.16 -26.71
CA PRO A 23 -10.97 0.89 -26.05
C PRO A 23 -11.41 1.88 -27.13
N GLU A 24 -12.73 2.04 -27.25
CA GLU A 24 -13.31 3.16 -27.98
C GLU A 24 -12.80 4.45 -27.35
N VAL A 25 -12.19 5.31 -28.17
CA VAL A 25 -11.72 6.63 -27.76
C VAL A 25 -12.96 7.50 -27.60
N VAL A 26 -13.48 7.55 -26.37
CA VAL A 26 -14.41 8.59 -25.95
C VAL A 26 -13.62 9.91 -25.97
N PRO A 27 -14.12 10.99 -26.59
CA PRO A 27 -13.45 12.27 -26.52
C PRO A 27 -13.49 12.72 -25.06
N VAL A 28 -12.33 12.68 -24.41
CA VAL A 28 -12.11 13.33 -23.12
C VAL A 28 -12.35 14.80 -23.38
N VAL A 29 -13.49 15.30 -22.91
CA VAL A 29 -13.69 16.72 -22.68
C VAL A 29 -12.53 17.13 -21.80
N ASP A 30 -11.70 18.06 -22.26
CA ASP A 30 -10.63 18.66 -21.48
C ASP A 30 -11.23 19.33 -20.24
N GLU A 31 -11.47 18.52 -19.21
CA GLU A 31 -11.66 18.97 -17.86
C GLU A 31 -10.29 19.51 -17.46
N VAL A 32 -10.20 20.83 -17.45
CA VAL A 32 -9.02 21.57 -17.01
C VAL A 32 -8.53 20.89 -15.74
N GLU A 33 -7.39 20.20 -15.80
CA GLU A 33 -6.70 19.67 -14.63
C GLU A 33 -6.33 20.90 -13.79
N GLU A 34 -7.23 21.30 -12.91
CA GLU A 34 -6.90 22.14 -11.77
C GLU A 34 -5.83 21.35 -11.03
N ILE A 35 -4.59 21.81 -11.13
CA ILE A 35 -3.47 21.26 -10.40
C ILE A 35 -3.75 21.58 -8.94
N GLU A 36 -4.63 20.80 -8.31
CA GLU A 36 -4.88 20.89 -6.89
C GLU A 36 -3.54 20.62 -6.22
N GLY A 37 -3.11 21.57 -5.39
CA GLY A 37 -1.88 21.44 -4.62
C GLY A 37 -1.86 20.13 -3.82
N PRO A 38 -0.69 19.74 -3.28
CA PRO A 38 -0.57 18.49 -2.54
C PRO A 38 -1.64 18.42 -1.45
N LYS A 39 -2.49 17.39 -1.53
CA LYS A 39 -3.58 17.18 -0.57
C LYS A 39 -3.01 17.09 0.85
N ILE A 40 -3.54 17.92 1.76
CA ILE A 40 -3.21 17.86 3.18
C ILE A 40 -3.88 16.60 3.77
N ILE A 41 -3.09 15.78 4.44
CA ILE A 41 -3.50 14.52 5.08
C ILE A 41 -3.42 14.73 6.59
N GLU A 42 -4.57 14.77 7.25
CA GLU A 42 -4.66 14.93 8.71
C GLU A 42 -5.18 13.64 9.36
N GLU A 43 -4.43 13.10 10.31
CA GLU A 43 -4.82 11.91 11.08
C GLU A 43 -4.42 12.09 12.55
N PHE A 44 -5.26 11.63 13.49
CA PHE A 44 -4.99 11.66 14.94
C PHE A 44 -4.63 13.06 15.51
N GLY A 45 -5.06 14.13 14.85
CA GLY A 45 -4.72 15.51 15.24
C GLY A 45 -3.37 16.01 14.72
N TYR A 46 -2.75 15.30 13.78
CA TYR A 46 -1.48 15.67 13.15
C TYR A 46 -1.63 15.86 11.65
N ILE A 47 -0.95 16.86 11.09
CA ILE A 47 -0.76 17.02 9.64
C ILE A 47 0.37 16.07 9.23
N LEU A 48 0.04 14.95 8.59
CA LEU A 48 0.99 13.89 8.25
C LEU A 48 2.00 14.30 7.18
N ASN A 49 1.71 15.34 6.39
CA ASN A 49 2.62 15.87 5.37
C ASN A 49 3.95 16.37 5.95
N ASP A 50 3.98 16.72 7.24
CA ASP A 50 5.17 17.21 7.95
C ASP A 50 6.08 16.08 8.46
N TYR A 51 5.65 14.82 8.33
CA TYR A 51 6.34 13.68 8.93
C TYR A 51 6.62 12.57 7.92
N LYS A 52 7.67 11.80 8.20
CA LYS A 52 7.88 10.52 7.53
C LYS A 52 6.96 9.47 8.16
N VAL A 53 5.83 9.19 7.51
CA VAL A 53 4.88 8.18 7.98
C VAL A 53 5.32 6.79 7.54
N ILE A 54 5.45 5.87 8.51
CA ILE A 54 5.70 4.46 8.26
C ILE A 54 4.45 3.69 8.66
N ARG A 55 3.80 3.02 7.70
CA ARG A 55 2.62 2.17 7.95
C ARG A 55 3.07 0.71 8.03
N ASP A 56 3.04 0.15 9.23
CA ASP A 56 3.39 -1.25 9.53
C ASP A 56 2.26 -1.94 10.31
N THR A 57 2.35 -3.26 10.46
CA THR A 57 1.41 -4.09 11.20
C THR A 57 1.96 -4.44 12.58
N ILE A 58 1.10 -4.48 13.60
CA ILE A 58 1.42 -4.98 14.93
C ILE A 58 1.17 -6.50 14.97
N LYS A 59 2.15 -7.27 15.42
CA LYS A 59 2.03 -8.72 15.64
C LYS A 59 1.71 -8.99 17.11
N ASN A 60 1.04 -10.12 17.35
CA ASN A 60 0.71 -10.53 18.72
C ASN A 60 2.00 -10.77 19.54
N GLY A 61 2.06 -10.18 20.72
CA GLY A 61 3.21 -10.26 21.61
C GLY A 61 4.30 -9.21 21.37
N GLU A 62 4.21 -8.38 20.32
CA GLU A 62 5.17 -7.28 20.11
C GLU A 62 4.97 -6.17 21.13
N THR A 63 6.09 -5.68 21.67
CA THR A 63 6.09 -4.50 22.55
C THR A 63 6.28 -3.21 21.75
N PHE A 64 5.85 -2.09 22.33
CA PHE A 64 6.07 -0.77 21.73
C PHE A 64 7.57 -0.49 21.47
N GLY A 65 8.45 -0.90 22.38
CA GLY A 65 9.90 -0.72 22.22
C GLY A 65 10.47 -1.54 21.06
N GLU A 66 10.04 -2.78 20.89
CA GLU A 66 10.46 -3.66 19.77
C GLU A 66 10.09 -3.08 18.41
N ILE A 67 8.90 -2.47 18.31
CA ILE A 67 8.44 -1.82 17.07
C ILE A 67 9.36 -0.64 16.73
N LEU A 68 9.73 0.18 17.71
CA LEU A 68 10.62 1.33 17.49
C LEU A 68 12.07 0.90 17.18
N ASP A 69 12.56 -0.15 17.83
CA ASP A 69 13.91 -0.68 17.60
C ASP A 69 14.08 -1.20 16.16
N ARG A 70 13.06 -1.85 15.58
CA ARG A 70 13.05 -2.27 14.17
C ARG A 70 13.20 -1.09 13.19
N HIS A 71 12.80 0.11 13.60
CA HIS A 71 12.99 1.35 12.84
C HIS A 71 14.28 2.09 13.21
N HIS A 72 15.21 1.42 13.91
CA HIS A 72 16.53 1.90 14.31
C HIS A 72 16.48 3.11 15.25
N ILE A 73 15.43 3.21 16.06
CA ILE A 73 15.37 4.20 17.13
C ILE A 73 16.22 3.70 18.29
N GLY A 74 17.20 4.50 18.73
CA GLY A 74 18.10 4.09 19.81
C GLY A 74 17.39 3.83 21.13
N HIS A 75 17.89 2.85 21.89
CA HIS A 75 17.30 2.42 23.17
C HIS A 75 17.07 3.56 24.16
N THR A 76 17.99 4.52 24.27
CA THR A 76 17.83 5.68 25.17
C THR A 76 16.61 6.52 24.79
N SER A 77 16.39 6.74 23.48
CA SER A 77 15.23 7.48 23.00
C SER A 77 13.94 6.71 23.26
N ILE A 78 13.94 5.40 23.04
CA ILE A 78 12.79 4.53 23.35
C ILE A 78 12.43 4.61 24.83
N PHE A 79 13.44 4.51 25.72
CA PHE A 79 13.24 4.64 27.15
C PHE A 79 12.62 5.99 27.52
N ASN A 80 13.15 7.09 26.97
CA ASN A 80 12.64 8.43 27.25
C ASN A 80 11.18 8.60 26.78
N ILE A 81 10.83 8.07 25.60
CA ILE A 81 9.46 8.10 25.09
C ILE A 81 8.52 7.31 26.01
N ALA A 82 8.89 6.08 26.37
CA ALA A 82 8.09 5.24 27.26
C ALA A 82 7.92 5.87 28.64
N ALA A 83 8.99 6.47 29.20
CA ALA A 83 8.94 7.17 30.48
C ALA A 83 8.03 8.40 30.44
N ALA A 84 8.08 9.19 29.35
CA ALA A 84 7.23 10.37 29.18
C ALA A 84 5.74 9.99 29.01
N ALA A 85 5.47 8.84 28.40
CA ALA A 85 4.13 8.34 28.15
C ALA A 85 3.53 7.55 29.33
N LYS A 86 4.34 7.22 30.35
CA LYS A 86 3.97 6.33 31.44
C LYS A 86 2.62 6.68 32.09
N ASP A 87 2.45 7.94 32.48
CA ASP A 87 1.25 8.39 33.20
C ASP A 87 -0.01 8.50 32.30
N THR A 88 0.12 8.30 30.99
CA THR A 88 -1.01 8.35 30.03
C THR A 88 -1.58 6.96 29.74
N PHE A 89 -0.77 5.91 29.87
CA PHE A 89 -1.13 4.54 29.50
C PHE A 89 -1.23 3.57 30.70
N ASP A 90 -0.98 4.04 31.92
CA ASP A 90 -1.21 3.33 33.19
C ASP A 90 -2.69 3.33 33.62
#